data_AF-A0A838XQD8-F1
#
_entry.id   AF-A0A838XQD8-F1
#
_cell.length_a   1.000
_cell.length_b   1.000
_cell.length_c   1.000
_cell.angle_alpha   90.00
_cell.angle_beta   90.00
_cell.angle_gamma   90.00
#
_symmetry.space_group_name_H-M   'P 1'
#
loop_
_entity.id
_entity.type
_entity.pdbx_description
1 polymer ?
#
loop_
_entity_poly.entity_id
_entity_poly.type
_entity_poly.pdbx_seq_one_letter_code
_entity_poly.pdbx_strand_id
1 'polypeptide(L)' 'MEHPTRQFILFSTRINRALFEGEIDKALLLIGDYMQKNGFTASIDALASIPIEHDRATPNPLAP' A
#
# COMPACT_ATOMS: atom_id res chain seq x y z
N MET A 1 -17.45 10.72 -17.99
CA MET A 1 -16.23 10.68 -17.17
C MET A 1 -16.68 10.84 -15.73
N GLU A 2 -16.65 9.76 -14.96
CA GLU A 2 -16.99 9.84 -13.53
C GLU A 2 -15.87 10.57 -12.79
N HIS A 3 -16.20 11.65 -12.08
CA HIS A 3 -15.24 12.36 -11.26
C HIS A 3 -14.83 11.45 -10.09
N PRO A 4 -13.53 11.34 -9.76
CA PRO A 4 -13.11 10.63 -8.57
C PRO A 4 -13.77 11.27 -7.36
N THR A 5 -14.56 10.50 -6.63
CA THR A 5 -15.25 10.96 -5.42
C THR A 5 -14.20 11.42 -4.40
N ARG A 6 -14.50 12.48 -3.65
CA ARG A 6 -13.61 13.05 -2.61
C ARG A 6 -13.05 11.99 -1.64
N GLN A 7 -13.82 10.92 -1.41
CA GLN A 7 -13.44 9.78 -0.58
C GLN A 7 -12.28 8.97 -1.18
N PHE A 8 -12.28 8.72 -2.50
CA PHE A 8 -11.21 8.00 -3.19
C PHE A 8 -9.88 8.77 -3.14
N ILE A 9 -9.91 10.09 -3.34
CA ILE A 9 -8.72 10.96 -3.27
C ILE A 9 -8.12 10.95 -1.85
N LEU A 10 -8.97 11.01 -0.83
CA LEU A 10 -8.52 11.00 0.56
C LEU A 10 -7.91 9.64 0.95
N PHE A 11 -8.51 8.56 0.46
CA PHE A 11 -8.02 7.20 0.63
C PHE A 11 -6.63 7.00 0.00
N SER A 12 -6.48 7.36 -1.28
CA SER A 12 -5.20 7.19 -1.98
C SER A 12 -4.08 8.04 -1.37
N THR A 13 -4.40 9.25 -0.92
CA THR A 13 -3.44 10.12 -0.20
C THR A 13 -2.93 9.48 1.08
N ARG A 14 -3.81 8.82 1.85
CA ARG A 14 -3.43 8.14 3.10
C ARG A 14 -2.52 6.94 2.87
N ILE A 15 -2.79 6.15 1.83
CA ILE A 15 -1.91 5.03 1.45
C ILE A 15 -0.55 5.55 1.00
N ASN A 16 -0.53 6.54 0.09
CA ASN A 16 0.71 7.09 -0.43
C ASN A 16 1.58 7.68 0.68
N ARG A 17 0.97 8.33 1.68
CA ARG A 17 1.69 8.80 2.86
C ARG A 17 2.31 7.65 3.66
N ALA A 18 1.55 6.60 3.95
CA ALA A 18 2.06 5.44 4.69
C ALA A 18 3.21 4.76 3.94
N LEU A 19 3.12 4.61 2.61
CA LEU A 19 4.19 4.09 1.78
C LEU A 19 5.44 4.99 1.81
N PHE A 20 5.26 6.31 1.71
CA PHE A 20 6.36 7.27 1.75
C PHE A 20 7.06 7.29 3.12
N GLU A 21 6.32 7.13 4.21
CA GLU A 21 6.83 7.07 5.58
C GLU A 21 7.44 5.68 5.92
N GLY A 22 7.38 4.70 5.00
CA GLY A 22 7.87 3.33 5.23
C GLY A 22 6.95 2.50 6.13
N GLU A 23 5.74 2.97 6.43
CA GLU A 23 4.76 2.32 7.29
C GLU A 23 3.92 1.30 6.48
N ILE A 24 4.56 0.24 5.99
CA ILE A 24 3.93 -0.77 5.11
C ILE A 24 2.70 -1.42 5.76
N ASP A 25 2.77 -1.79 7.03
CA ASP A 25 1.64 -2.40 7.76
C ASP A 25 0.42 -1.49 7.78
N LYS A 26 0.63 -0.19 7.94
CA LYS A 26 -0.45 0.81 7.93
C LYS A 26 -1.03 0.99 6.53
N ALA A 27 -0.19 0.97 5.50
CA ALA A 27 -0.66 0.99 4.11
C ALA A 27 -1.54 -0.23 3.81
N LEU A 28 -1.11 -1.43 4.22
CA LEU A 28 -1.86 -2.67 4.05
C LEU A 28 -3.19 -2.65 4.83
N LEU A 29 -3.19 -2.12 6.05
CA LEU A 29 -4.41 -2.00 6.87
C LEU A 29 -5.43 -1.05 6.23
N LEU A 30 -4.97 0.08 5.67
CA LEU A 30 -5.83 1.03 4.94
C LEU A 30 -6.43 0.39 3.67
N ILE A 31 -5.62 -0.36 2.92
CA ILE A 31 -6.08 -1.09 1.74
C ILE A 31 -7.13 -2.13 2.13
N GLY A 32 -6.87 -2.93 3.18
CA GLY A 32 -7.79 -3.93 3.69
C GLY A 32 -9.14 -3.35 4.14
N ASP A 33 -9.13 -2.25 4.90
CA ASP A 33 -10.35 -1.55 5.34
C ASP A 33 -11.20 -1.05 4.15
N TYR A 34 -10.55 -0.50 3.12
CA TYR A 34 -11.23 -0.07 1.91
C TYR A 34 -11.82 -1.25 1.13
N MET A 35 -11.07 -2.35 1.01
CA MET A 35 -11.56 -3.56 0.35
C MET A 35 -12.78 -4.13 1.07
N GLN A 36 -12.73 -4.25 2.40
CA GLN A 36 -13.83 -4.78 3.20
C GLN A 36 -15.10 -3.94 3.05
N LYS A 37 -14.99 -2.60 3.13
CA LYS A 37 -16.14 -1.68 3.02
C LYS A 37 -16.82 -1.70 1.65
N ASN A 38 -16.08 -2.02 0.59
CA ASN A 38 -16.58 -2.04 -0.78
C ASN A 38 -16.85 -3.46 -1.30
N GLY A 39 -16.69 -4.50 -0.45
CA GLY A 39 -16.91 -5.89 -0.84
C GLY A 39 -15.87 -6.43 -1.84
N PHE A 40 -14.67 -5.85 -1.89
CA PHE A 40 -13.58 -6.35 -2.72
C PHE A 40 -12.87 -7.51 -2.05
N THR A 41 -12.52 -8.53 -2.83
CA THR A 41 -11.75 -9.70 -2.38
C THR A 41 -10.55 -9.89 -3.30
N ALA A 42 -9.41 -10.29 -2.74
CA ALA A 42 -8.26 -10.76 -3.51
C ALA A 42 -8.19 -12.29 -3.45
N SER A 43 -7.79 -12.93 -4.54
CA SER A 43 -7.46 -14.35 -4.53
C SER A 43 -6.15 -14.58 -3.75
N ILE A 44 -5.96 -15.79 -3.24
CA ILE A 44 -4.71 -16.20 -2.60
C ILE A 44 -3.53 -16.07 -3.59
N ASP A 45 -3.75 -16.39 -4.86
CA ASP A 45 -2.74 -16.24 -5.92
C ASP A 45 -2.32 -14.76 -6.11
N ALA A 46 -3.28 -13.83 -6.06
CA ALA A 46 -3.00 -12.41 -6.15
C ALA A 46 -2.17 -11.93 -4.94
N LEU A 47 -2.49 -12.39 -3.74
CA LEU A 47 -1.70 -12.09 -2.54
C LEU A 47 -0.30 -12.68 -2.61
N ALA A 48 -0.16 -13.92 -3.10
CA ALA A 48 1.13 -14.59 -3.28
C ALA A 48 2.01 -13.93 -4.36
N SER A 49 1.41 -13.21 -5.29
CA SER A 49 2.13 -12.48 -6.35
C SER A 49 2.73 -11.15 -5.89
N ILE A 50 2.38 -10.67 -4.69
CA ILE A 50 2.93 -9.43 -4.12
C ILE A 50 4.41 -9.69 -3.81
N PRO A 51 5.34 -8.99 -4.47
CA PRO A 51 6.77 -9.16 -4.20
C PRO A 51 7.08 -8.67 -2.79
N ILE A 52 7.44 -9.60 -1.91
CA ILE A 52 8.00 -9.28 -0.60
C ILE A 52 9.49 -9.00 -0.84
N GLU A 53 9.85 -7.75 -1.10
CA GLU A 53 11.24 -7.33 -1.02
C GLU A 53 11.68 -7.47 0.44
N HIS A 54 12.35 -8.58 0.76
CA HIS A 54 13.17 -8.66 1.95
C HIS A 54 14.29 -7.64 1.79
N ASP A 55 14.13 -6.52 2.49
CA ASP A 55 15.15 -5.55 2.89
C ASP A 55 16.53 -5.82 2.25
N ARG A 56 16.71 -5.36 1.02
CA ARG A 56 18.05 -4.96 0.60
C ARG A 56 18.27 -3.60 1.23
N ALA A 57 18.62 -3.61 2.51
CA ALA A 57 19.57 -2.65 3.05
C ALA A 57 20.78 -2.71 2.10
N THR A 58 20.77 -1.90 1.05
CA THR A 58 21.96 -1.57 0.30
C THR A 58 22.88 -0.93 1.33
N PRO A 59 24.00 -1.57 1.70
CA PRO A 59 24.99 -0.87 2.50
C PRO A 59 25.40 0.31 1.64
N ASN A 60 25.17 1.53 2.12
CA ASN A 60 25.67 2.72 1.45
C ASN A 60 27.20 2.56 1.34
N PRO A 61 27.78 2.41 0.12
CA PRO A 61 29.23 2.25 -0.02
C PRO A 61 29.98 3.55 0.28
N LEU A 62 29.27 4.62 0.66
CA LEU A 62 29.79 5.92 1.05
C LEU A 62 29.45 6.30 2.50
N ALA A 63 29.10 5.33 3.36
CA ALA A 63 29.15 5.59 4.80
C ALA A 63 30.63 5.87 5.20
N PRO A 64 30.90 6.93 5.97
CA PRO A 64 32.26 7.40 6.25
C PRO A 64 33.12 6.40 7.01
#